data_AF-A0A1Z5KBU2-F1
#
_entry.id   AF-A0A1Z5KBU2-F1
#
_cell.length_a   1.000
_cell.length_b   1.000
_cell.length_c   1.000
_cell.angle_alpha   90.00
_cell.angle_beta   90.00
_cell.angle_gamma   90.00
#
_symmetry.space_group_name_H-M   'P 1'
#
loop_
_entity.id
_entity.type
_entity.pdbx_description
1 polymer ?
#
loop_
_entity_poly.entity_id
_entity_poly.type
_entity_poly.pdbx_seq_one_letter_code
_entity_poly.pdbx_strand_id
1 'polypeptide(L)'
;MQRIFILRASIYLFTLVPLSKALSTARARVQFQPSPVEIENFTLSFPLTWQRRFLSSVPYREKALDNINVSLRDFCFIRGSSSSGKSTLLKAIWNQTQQSTTTGGTVTGTVTLVATPDCEPAIPIYLDQKPPYEARLRIKEVLDQQWSGNEDILDKTTREEITSLFADYLGLQRGQNDDWLHKKPSQFSPSETYRFTLLLACLQSSCSSDIRRTEDDKVLLPAPIFLLDEWMDTETSTVIQAVQQGLWTLVQATGALVATVSHKPERWRRDQISQTITLNAGKIMYVE
;
A
#
# COMPACT_ATOMS: atom_id res chain seq x y z
N MET A 1 -52.04 29.82 11.80
CA MET A 1 -50.79 29.97 11.01
C MET A 1 -49.63 29.41 11.82
N GLN A 2 -49.18 28.20 11.51
CA GLN A 2 -47.90 27.63 11.99
C GLN A 2 -47.28 26.92 10.80
N ARG A 3 -46.13 27.42 10.32
CA ARG A 3 -45.36 26.79 9.25
C ARG A 3 -44.28 25.93 9.90
N ILE A 4 -44.40 24.62 9.75
CA ILE A 4 -43.38 23.64 10.12
C ILE A 4 -42.39 23.56 8.94
N PHE A 5 -41.13 23.92 9.18
CA PHE A 5 -40.04 23.66 8.26
C PHE A 5 -39.64 22.19 8.37
N ILE A 6 -39.95 21.39 7.34
CA ILE A 6 -39.41 20.03 7.20
C ILE A 6 -38.07 20.16 6.45
N LEU A 7 -36.97 19.98 7.19
CA LEU A 7 -35.64 19.80 6.62
C LEU A 7 -35.64 18.48 5.83
N ARG A 8 -35.41 18.58 4.50
CA ARG A 8 -35.14 17.41 3.67
C ARG A 8 -33.75 16.85 4.02
N ALA A 9 -33.71 15.77 4.77
CA ALA A 9 -32.51 14.93 4.89
C ALA A 9 -32.34 14.18 3.57
N SER A 10 -31.37 14.62 2.75
CA SER A 10 -30.88 13.83 1.61
C SER A 10 -30.10 12.63 2.13
N ILE A 11 -30.81 11.52 2.34
CA ILE A 11 -30.22 10.20 2.55
C ILE A 11 -29.70 9.74 1.18
N TYR A 12 -28.39 9.82 0.97
CA TYR A 12 -27.73 9.13 -0.13
C TYR A 12 -27.78 7.63 0.16
N LEU A 13 -28.83 6.99 -0.35
CA LEU A 13 -28.98 5.55 -0.40
C LEU A 13 -27.92 5.01 -1.36
N PHE A 14 -26.83 4.44 -0.84
CA PHE A 14 -25.89 3.68 -1.64
C PHE A 14 -26.62 2.47 -2.21
N THR A 15 -26.85 2.48 -3.52
CA THR A 15 -27.41 1.37 -4.26
C THR A 15 -26.41 0.21 -4.25
N LEU A 16 -26.77 -0.88 -3.58
CA LEU A 16 -26.14 -2.19 -3.74
C LEU A 16 -26.42 -2.68 -5.17
N VAL A 17 -25.47 -2.48 -6.08
CA VAL A 17 -25.50 -3.05 -7.44
C VAL A 17 -25.10 -4.53 -7.35
N PRO A 18 -25.78 -5.45 -8.07
CA PRO A 18 -25.52 -6.89 -7.97
C PRO A 18 -24.21 -7.24 -8.70
N LEU A 19 -23.14 -7.29 -7.91
CA LEU A 19 -21.75 -7.54 -8.29
C LEU A 19 -21.42 -9.05 -8.48
N SER A 20 -22.40 -9.91 -8.74
CA SER A 20 -22.32 -11.33 -8.33
C SER A 20 -22.09 -12.38 -9.43
N LYS A 21 -22.13 -12.04 -10.73
CA LYS A 21 -22.06 -13.07 -11.80
C LYS A 21 -20.81 -13.09 -12.67
N ALA A 22 -20.11 -11.96 -12.87
CA ALA A 22 -18.82 -11.96 -13.59
C ALA A 22 -17.62 -12.08 -12.63
N LEU A 23 -17.77 -11.54 -11.42
CA LEU A 23 -16.76 -11.64 -10.35
C LEU A 23 -16.72 -12.99 -9.64
N SER A 24 -17.76 -13.82 -9.79
CA SER A 24 -17.78 -15.15 -9.15
C SER A 24 -16.86 -16.16 -9.87
N THR A 25 -16.65 -16.02 -11.18
CA THR A 25 -15.72 -16.84 -11.96
C THR A 25 -14.27 -16.35 -11.86
N ALA A 26 -14.03 -15.03 -11.86
CA ALA A 26 -12.68 -14.46 -11.71
C ALA A 26 -12.11 -14.69 -10.30
N ARG A 27 -12.93 -14.59 -9.24
CA ARG A 27 -12.53 -14.98 -7.88
C ARG A 27 -12.17 -16.45 -7.74
N ALA A 28 -12.59 -17.31 -8.69
CA ALA A 28 -12.31 -18.73 -8.62
C ALA A 28 -10.90 -19.10 -9.12
N ARG A 29 -10.25 -18.22 -9.91
CA ARG A 29 -8.96 -18.51 -10.57
C ARG A 29 -7.75 -17.85 -9.93
N VAL A 30 -7.91 -16.77 -9.16
CA VAL A 30 -6.79 -16.10 -8.50
C VAL A 30 -6.95 -16.23 -6.99
N GLN A 31 -5.94 -16.78 -6.33
CA GLN A 31 -5.85 -16.89 -4.89
C GLN A 31 -4.71 -15.99 -4.39
N PHE A 32 -5.00 -15.22 -3.35
CA PHE A 32 -3.99 -14.36 -2.71
C PHE A 32 -3.48 -15.01 -1.43
N GLN A 33 -2.16 -14.95 -1.23
CA GLN A 33 -1.50 -15.35 0.00
C GLN A 33 -1.03 -14.12 0.77
N PRO A 34 -1.42 -13.92 2.04
CA PRO A 34 -0.94 -12.77 2.82
C PRO A 34 0.59 -12.71 2.90
N SER A 35 1.15 -11.50 2.86
CA SER A 35 2.60 -11.25 2.93
C SER A 35 2.97 -10.43 4.17
N PRO A 36 2.93 -11.00 5.38
CA PRO A 36 3.27 -10.25 6.60
C PRO A 36 4.79 -10.01 6.69
N VAL A 37 5.16 -8.99 7.48
CA VAL A 37 6.56 -8.60 7.69
C VAL A 37 6.91 -8.75 9.16
N GLU A 38 7.93 -9.54 9.44
CA GLU A 38 8.46 -9.75 10.79
C GLU A 38 9.79 -8.99 10.94
N ILE A 39 9.93 -8.22 12.02
CA ILE A 39 11.13 -7.44 12.31
C ILE A 39 11.65 -7.91 13.67
N GLU A 40 12.89 -8.38 13.72
CA GLU A 40 13.49 -8.94 14.93
C GLU A 40 14.83 -8.29 15.25
N ASN A 41 14.96 -7.79 16.49
CA ASN A 41 16.15 -7.15 17.04
C ASN A 41 16.77 -6.09 16.11
N PHE A 42 15.95 -5.44 15.29
CA PHE A 42 16.44 -4.58 14.22
C PHE A 42 16.96 -3.25 14.77
N THR A 43 18.19 -2.91 14.43
CA THR A 43 18.85 -1.68 14.84
C THR A 43 19.52 -1.06 13.63
N LEU A 44 19.32 0.25 13.43
CA LEU A 44 19.99 1.05 12.43
C LEU A 44 20.69 2.22 13.11
N SER A 45 22.02 2.28 12.97
CA SER A 45 22.85 3.31 13.58
C SER A 45 23.60 4.10 12.51
N PHE A 46 23.68 5.42 12.64
CA PHE A 46 24.46 6.25 11.72
C PHE A 46 25.75 6.70 12.42
N PRO A 47 26.91 6.63 11.73
CA PRO A 47 28.16 7.08 12.34
C PRO A 47 28.08 8.58 12.67
N LEU A 48 28.41 8.91 13.92
CA LEU A 48 28.53 10.28 14.39
C LEU A 48 29.86 10.87 13.90
N THR A 49 29.85 11.57 12.76
CA THR A 49 31.02 12.36 12.35
C THR A 49 31.05 13.71 13.07
N TRP A 50 32.24 14.22 13.36
CA TRP A 50 32.42 15.51 14.03
C TRP A 50 31.71 16.65 13.29
N GLN A 51 31.76 16.68 11.96
CA GLN A 51 31.04 17.65 11.13
C GLN A 51 29.51 17.59 11.34
N ARG A 52 28.93 16.40 11.53
CA ARG A 52 27.50 16.21 11.77
C ARG A 52 27.06 16.63 13.18
N ARG A 53 27.94 16.55 14.18
CA ARG A 53 27.67 17.02 15.55
C ARG A 53 27.54 18.54 15.67
N PHE A 54 28.27 19.31 14.84
CA PHE A 54 28.34 20.77 15.00
C PHE A 54 27.46 21.58 14.03
N LEU A 55 26.97 20.99 12.93
CA LEU A 55 26.28 21.72 11.86
C LEU A 55 24.78 21.38 11.69
N SER A 56 24.20 20.57 12.58
CA SER A 56 22.80 20.15 12.43
C SER A 56 21.83 20.85 13.38
N SER A 57 20.66 21.20 12.84
CA SER A 57 19.51 21.75 13.55
C SER A 57 18.61 20.72 14.24
N VAL A 58 18.90 19.41 14.14
CA VAL A 58 18.10 18.34 14.75
C VAL A 58 18.98 17.56 15.74
N PRO A 59 18.53 17.29 16.99
CA PRO A 59 19.29 16.48 17.94
C PRO A 59 19.52 15.07 17.38
N TYR A 60 20.75 14.79 16.95
CA TYR A 60 21.10 13.54 16.28
C TYR A 60 21.32 12.40 17.28
N ARG A 61 20.62 11.30 17.05
CA ARG A 61 20.80 10.03 17.77
C ARG A 61 21.78 9.17 17.00
N GLU A 62 22.69 8.53 17.73
CA GLU A 62 23.58 7.48 17.20
C GLU A 62 22.77 6.35 16.57
N LYS A 63 21.63 6.01 17.19
CA LYS A 63 20.68 5.01 16.71
C LYS A 63 19.42 5.69 16.15
N ALA A 64 19.14 5.45 14.87
CA ALA A 64 17.90 5.89 14.24
C ALA A 64 16.74 4.92 14.51
N LEU A 65 17.06 3.62 14.62
CA LEU A 65 16.18 2.56 15.10
C LEU A 65 16.97 1.71 16.09
N ASP A 66 16.38 1.34 17.21
CA ASP A 66 17.05 0.61 18.30
C ASP A 66 16.15 -0.53 18.79
N ASN A 67 16.62 -1.76 18.59
CA ASN A 67 15.98 -3.00 19.02
C ASN A 67 14.48 -3.09 18.67
N ILE A 68 14.16 -2.83 17.40
CA ILE A 68 12.80 -2.94 16.88
C ILE A 68 12.41 -4.41 16.79
N ASN A 69 11.29 -4.75 17.44
CA ASN A 69 10.68 -6.07 17.41
C ASN A 69 9.18 -5.90 17.15
N VAL A 70 8.71 -6.24 15.94
CA VAL A 70 7.28 -6.10 15.57
C VAL A 70 6.91 -6.98 14.38
N SER A 71 5.68 -7.50 14.42
CA SER A 71 5.00 -8.14 13.30
C SER A 71 4.03 -7.15 12.67
N LEU A 72 4.18 -6.88 11.37
CA LEU A 72 3.28 -6.01 10.61
C LEU A 72 2.33 -6.88 9.78
N ARG A 73 1.02 -6.64 9.96
CA ARG A 73 -0.07 -7.37 9.30
C ARG A 73 -1.20 -6.42 8.91
N ASP A 74 -1.93 -6.76 7.86
CA ASP A 74 -3.13 -6.04 7.41
C ASP A 74 -2.90 -4.53 7.27
N PHE A 75 -3.71 -3.70 7.93
CA PHE A 75 -3.59 -2.24 7.88
C PHE A 75 -2.90 -1.70 9.15
N CYS A 76 -1.62 -1.37 9.03
CA CYS A 76 -0.78 -0.82 10.09
C CYS A 76 -0.68 0.71 9.99
N PHE A 77 -0.91 1.41 11.09
CA PHE A 77 -0.66 2.85 11.21
C PHE A 77 0.50 3.12 12.18
N ILE A 78 1.57 3.73 11.68
CA ILE A 78 2.75 4.04 12.49
C ILE A 78 2.69 5.52 12.89
N ARG A 79 2.52 5.76 14.19
CA ARG A 79 2.43 7.11 14.78
C ARG A 79 3.65 7.44 15.64
N GLY A 80 3.87 8.72 15.87
CA GLY A 80 4.99 9.23 16.66
C GLY A 80 5.37 10.65 16.26
N SER A 81 6.13 11.33 17.12
CA SER A 81 6.63 12.68 16.85
C SER A 81 7.47 12.73 15.56
N SER A 82 7.66 13.93 15.01
CA SER A 82 8.67 14.14 13.96
C SER A 82 10.03 13.66 14.48
N SER A 83 10.80 13.00 13.60
CA SER A 83 12.10 12.41 13.96
C SER A 83 12.04 11.27 14.99
N SER A 84 10.89 10.59 15.14
CA SER A 84 10.79 9.38 15.96
C SER A 84 11.26 8.10 15.26
N GLY A 85 11.59 8.15 13.97
CA GLY A 85 12.09 7.00 13.19
C GLY A 85 11.05 6.31 12.28
N LYS A 86 9.85 6.89 12.10
CA LYS A 86 8.75 6.29 11.32
C LYS A 86 9.13 6.00 9.86
N SER A 87 9.51 7.05 9.12
CA SER A 87 9.96 6.93 7.73
C SER A 87 11.23 6.08 7.61
N THR A 88 12.09 6.13 8.63
CA THR A 88 13.29 5.27 8.70
C THR A 88 12.92 3.80 8.81
N LEU A 89 11.88 3.45 9.57
CA LEU A 89 11.38 2.08 9.68
C LEU A 89 10.82 1.58 8.34
N LEU A 90 9.99 2.39 7.66
CA LEU A 90 9.48 2.03 6.33
C LEU A 90 10.62 1.83 5.32
N LYS A 91 11.60 2.75 5.28
CA LYS A 91 12.77 2.61 4.41
C LYS A 91 13.66 1.42 4.78
N ALA A 92 13.74 1.04 6.05
CA ALA A 92 14.46 -0.15 6.47
C ALA A 92 13.81 -1.42 5.92
N ILE A 93 12.47 -1.52 5.99
CA ILE A 93 11.71 -2.63 5.41
C ILE A 93 11.95 -2.70 3.90
N TRP A 94 11.87 -1.56 3.20
CA TRP A 94 12.07 -1.51 1.76
C TRP A 94 13.51 -1.86 1.33
N ASN A 95 14.52 -1.32 2.00
CA ASN A 95 15.93 -1.52 1.59
C ASN A 95 16.44 -2.93 1.88
N GLN A 96 16.05 -3.52 3.02
CA GLN A 96 16.48 -4.88 3.39
C GLN A 96 15.88 -5.92 2.45
N THR A 97 14.69 -5.66 1.90
CA THR A 97 14.00 -6.59 1.01
C THR A 97 14.47 -6.49 -0.44
N GLN A 98 14.94 -5.30 -0.85
CA GLN A 98 15.55 -5.09 -2.18
C GLN A 98 17.05 -5.41 -2.23
N GLN A 99 17.63 -5.98 -1.15
CA GLN A 99 19.07 -6.26 -1.01
C GLN A 99 19.98 -5.04 -1.28
N SER A 100 19.47 -3.81 -1.10
CA SER A 100 20.22 -2.59 -1.36
C SER A 100 21.05 -2.23 -0.12
N THR A 101 22.37 -2.25 -0.26
CA THR A 101 23.36 -1.96 0.79
C THR A 101 23.44 -0.48 1.20
N THR A 102 22.44 0.35 0.83
CA THR A 102 22.55 1.82 0.88
C THR A 102 21.79 2.48 2.03
N THR A 103 21.41 1.74 3.07
CA THR A 103 21.19 2.40 4.37
C THR A 103 22.57 2.84 4.83
N GLY A 104 22.94 4.12 4.66
CA GLY A 104 24.28 4.68 4.96
C GLY A 104 24.70 4.65 6.44
N GLY A 105 24.28 3.63 7.18
CA GLY A 105 24.56 3.34 8.57
C GLY A 105 24.76 1.83 8.79
N THR A 106 25.11 1.44 10.01
CA THR A 106 25.28 0.05 10.41
C THR A 106 23.93 -0.56 10.77
N VAL A 107 23.60 -1.68 10.14
CA VAL A 107 22.38 -2.45 10.41
C VAL A 107 22.73 -3.73 11.17
N THR A 108 21.93 -4.06 12.18
CA THR A 108 21.93 -5.37 12.85
C THR A 108 20.48 -5.85 13.02
N GLY A 109 20.29 -7.16 13.21
CA GLY A 109 18.95 -7.78 13.26
C GLY A 109 18.41 -8.10 11.88
N THR A 110 17.13 -8.46 11.80
CA THR A 110 16.52 -8.97 10.57
C THR A 110 15.17 -8.31 10.28
N VAL A 111 14.89 -8.14 8.99
CA VAL A 111 13.55 -7.89 8.47
C VAL A 111 13.25 -9.04 7.54
N THR A 112 12.21 -9.82 7.86
CA THR A 112 11.84 -11.02 7.13
C THR A 112 10.45 -10.82 6.52
N LEU A 113 10.38 -10.96 5.20
CA LEU A 113 9.11 -11.16 4.51
C LEU A 113 8.72 -12.62 4.71
N VAL A 114 7.57 -12.87 5.33
CA VAL A 114 7.16 -14.25 5.62
C VAL A 114 6.64 -14.89 4.34
N ALA A 115 7.45 -15.81 3.79
CA ALA A 115 7.06 -16.65 2.68
C ALA A 115 6.22 -17.85 3.16
N THR A 116 5.41 -18.40 2.26
CA THR A 116 4.87 -19.74 2.42
C THR A 116 5.58 -20.70 1.47
N PRO A 117 5.60 -22.03 1.72
CA PRO A 117 6.28 -22.97 0.83
C PRO A 117 5.85 -22.86 -0.63
N ASP A 118 4.59 -22.47 -0.84
CA ASP A 118 3.94 -22.45 -2.15
C ASP A 118 3.93 -21.06 -2.79
N CYS A 119 4.27 -20.00 -2.06
CA CYS A 119 4.21 -18.63 -2.54
C CYS A 119 5.30 -17.77 -1.89
N GLU A 120 6.20 -17.27 -2.74
CA GLU A 120 7.16 -16.22 -2.39
C GLU A 120 6.42 -14.95 -1.96
N PRO A 121 6.97 -14.15 -1.03
CA PRO A 121 6.30 -12.96 -0.55
C PRO A 121 6.29 -11.85 -1.61
N ALA A 122 5.32 -10.96 -1.51
CA ALA A 122 5.24 -9.80 -2.39
C ALA A 122 6.41 -8.84 -2.15
N ILE A 123 6.81 -8.12 -3.20
CA ILE A 123 7.85 -7.10 -3.10
C ILE A 123 7.27 -5.84 -2.44
N PRO A 124 7.86 -5.30 -1.36
CA PRO A 124 7.40 -4.06 -0.76
C PRO A 124 7.55 -2.87 -1.72
N ILE A 125 6.47 -2.10 -1.88
CA ILE A 125 6.47 -0.87 -2.66
C ILE A 125 6.43 0.33 -1.73
N TYR A 126 7.46 1.17 -1.82
CA TYR A 126 7.61 2.40 -1.04
C TYR A 126 7.06 3.60 -1.81
N LEU A 127 6.12 4.32 -1.19
CA LEU A 127 5.43 5.47 -1.76
C LEU A 127 5.54 6.67 -0.80
N ASP A 128 6.38 7.64 -1.15
CA ASP A 128 6.60 8.88 -0.37
C ASP A 128 6.24 10.16 -1.13
N GLN A 129 6.08 10.06 -2.45
CA GLN A 129 5.80 11.20 -3.30
C GLN A 129 4.43 11.07 -3.94
N LYS A 130 3.81 12.23 -4.15
CA LYS A 130 2.61 12.33 -4.97
C LYS A 130 2.90 11.70 -6.34
N PRO A 131 2.00 10.85 -6.86
CA PRO A 131 2.22 10.19 -8.14
C PRO A 131 2.58 11.16 -9.27
N PRO A 132 3.62 10.86 -10.08
CA PRO A 132 3.93 11.66 -11.26
C PRO A 132 2.85 11.46 -12.34
N TYR A 133 2.63 12.48 -13.16
CA TYR A 133 1.67 12.43 -14.27
C TYR A 133 2.38 12.29 -15.61
N GLU A 134 2.31 11.12 -16.22
CA GLU A 134 2.63 10.98 -17.64
C GLU A 134 1.38 11.31 -18.49
N ALA A 135 1.33 12.54 -19.01
CA ALA A 135 0.16 13.05 -19.73
C ALA A 135 -0.05 12.43 -21.13
N ARG A 136 0.89 11.60 -21.60
CA ARG A 136 0.92 11.13 -22.99
C ARG A 136 0.18 9.81 -23.18
N LEU A 137 0.43 8.84 -22.31
CA LEU A 137 -0.10 7.49 -22.42
C LEU A 137 -1.53 7.41 -21.88
N ARG A 138 -2.33 6.53 -22.49
CA ARG A 138 -3.60 6.08 -21.93
C ARG A 138 -3.35 5.08 -20.82
N ILE A 139 -4.30 4.96 -19.91
CA ILE A 139 -4.20 4.03 -18.78
C ILE A 139 -3.99 2.60 -19.24
N LYS A 140 -4.70 2.16 -20.28
CA LYS A 140 -4.47 0.84 -20.89
C LYS A 140 -3.01 0.64 -21.31
N GLU A 141 -2.42 1.63 -21.98
CA GLU A 141 -1.03 1.55 -22.46
C GLU A 141 -0.04 1.46 -21.30
N VAL A 142 -0.29 2.18 -20.20
CA VAL A 142 0.52 2.10 -18.98
C VAL A 142 0.41 0.73 -18.32
N LEU A 143 -0.79 0.14 -18.29
CA LEU A 143 -1.00 -1.21 -17.75
C LEU A 143 -0.35 -2.28 -18.62
N ASP A 144 -0.50 -2.17 -19.94
CA ASP A 144 0.13 -3.09 -20.90
C ASP A 144 1.66 -3.07 -20.74
N GLN A 145 2.26 -1.87 -20.52
CA GLN A 145 3.68 -1.74 -20.23
C GLN A 145 4.10 -2.43 -18.92
N GLN A 146 3.30 -2.34 -17.85
CA GLN A 146 3.61 -3.07 -16.60
C GLN A 146 3.63 -4.58 -16.80
N TRP A 147 2.80 -5.09 -17.70
CA TRP A 147 2.73 -6.52 -17.99
C TRP A 147 3.77 -7.01 -19.00
N SER A 148 4.46 -6.11 -19.71
CA SER A 148 5.40 -6.49 -20.77
C SER A 148 6.58 -7.36 -20.30
N GLY A 149 6.89 -7.37 -19.00
CA GLY A 149 7.89 -8.27 -18.41
C GLY A 149 7.38 -9.68 -18.09
N ASN A 150 6.07 -9.91 -18.15
CA ASN A 150 5.39 -11.12 -17.67
C ASN A 150 4.61 -11.87 -18.77
N GLU A 151 4.83 -11.51 -20.05
CA GLU A 151 4.04 -12.05 -21.16
C GLU A 151 4.17 -13.56 -21.35
N ASP A 152 5.32 -14.13 -20.96
CA ASP A 152 5.61 -15.55 -21.09
C ASP A 152 5.02 -16.41 -19.95
N ILE A 153 4.65 -15.78 -18.81
CA ILE A 153 4.21 -16.49 -17.60
C ILE A 153 2.69 -16.54 -17.50
N LEU A 154 2.02 -15.44 -17.85
CA LEU A 154 0.56 -15.31 -17.76
C LEU A 154 -0.05 -14.98 -19.12
N ASP A 155 -1.07 -15.76 -19.49
CA ASP A 155 -1.86 -15.44 -20.65
C ASP A 155 -2.57 -14.08 -20.49
N LYS A 156 -2.96 -13.50 -21.62
CA LYS A 156 -3.58 -12.19 -21.66
C LYS A 156 -4.86 -12.12 -20.82
N THR A 157 -5.68 -13.18 -20.86
CA THR A 157 -6.95 -13.23 -20.12
C THR A 157 -6.73 -13.15 -18.62
N THR A 158 -5.76 -13.90 -18.10
CA THR A 158 -5.39 -13.91 -16.69
C THR A 158 -4.84 -12.56 -16.24
N ARG A 159 -4.02 -11.90 -17.08
CA ARG A 159 -3.52 -10.53 -16.81
C ARG A 159 -4.65 -9.51 -16.73
N GLU A 160 -5.61 -9.57 -17.66
CA GLU A 160 -6.80 -8.72 -17.65
C GLU A 160 -7.67 -9.00 -16.41
N GLU A 161 -7.85 -10.27 -16.02
CA GLU A 161 -8.57 -10.67 -14.80
C GLU A 161 -7.91 -10.11 -13.53
N ILE A 162 -6.61 -10.30 -13.34
CA ILE A 162 -5.86 -9.77 -12.18
C ILE A 162 -5.95 -8.24 -12.12
N THR A 163 -5.77 -7.57 -13.25
CA THR A 163 -5.86 -6.11 -13.35
C THR A 163 -7.26 -5.64 -12.96
N SER A 164 -8.28 -6.32 -13.45
CA SER A 164 -9.67 -6.01 -13.13
C SER A 164 -9.97 -6.19 -11.63
N LEU A 165 -9.52 -7.29 -11.03
CA LEU A 165 -9.69 -7.56 -9.59
C LEU A 165 -9.08 -6.45 -8.72
N PHE A 166 -7.82 -6.06 -8.97
CA PHE A 166 -7.20 -4.98 -8.21
C PHE A 166 -7.88 -3.62 -8.47
N ALA A 167 -8.27 -3.33 -9.71
CA ALA A 167 -8.98 -2.10 -10.05
C ALA A 167 -10.35 -2.03 -9.33
N ASP A 168 -11.03 -3.15 -9.17
CA ASP A 168 -12.29 -3.28 -8.43
C ASP A 168 -12.09 -3.06 -6.94
N TYR A 169 -11.10 -3.71 -6.33
CA TYR A 169 -10.81 -3.53 -4.90
C TYR A 169 -10.46 -2.07 -4.58
N LEU A 170 -9.72 -1.41 -5.47
CA LEU A 170 -9.39 0.00 -5.34
C LEU A 170 -10.57 0.92 -5.72
N GLY A 171 -11.63 0.40 -6.35
CA GLY A 171 -12.82 1.16 -6.73
C GLY A 171 -12.60 2.10 -7.92
N LEU A 172 -11.70 1.75 -8.84
CA LEU A 172 -11.50 2.45 -10.11
C LEU A 172 -12.63 2.16 -11.10
N GLN A 173 -13.22 0.96 -11.08
CA GLN A 173 -14.32 0.54 -11.96
C GLN A 173 -15.71 0.97 -11.44
N ARG A 174 -15.91 2.25 -11.10
CA ARG A 174 -17.26 2.72 -10.74
C ARG A 174 -18.12 2.90 -12.00
N GLY A 175 -18.75 1.82 -12.47
CA GLY A 175 -19.67 1.79 -13.60
C GLY A 175 -19.62 0.46 -14.36
N GLN A 176 -20.55 0.22 -15.29
CA GLN A 176 -20.61 -1.03 -16.08
C GLN A 176 -19.67 -1.08 -17.29
N ASN A 177 -18.90 -0.02 -17.57
CA ASN A 177 -18.02 0.05 -18.75
C ASN A 177 -16.58 0.41 -18.36
N ASP A 178 -15.60 -0.24 -18.99
CA ASP A 178 -14.15 0.00 -18.91
C ASP A 178 -13.69 1.35 -19.48
N ASP A 179 -14.55 2.36 -19.46
CA ASP A 179 -14.32 3.68 -20.02
C ASP A 179 -13.12 4.38 -19.36
N TRP A 180 -12.74 3.96 -18.14
CA TRP A 180 -11.57 4.45 -17.44
C TRP A 180 -10.24 4.03 -18.11
N LEU A 181 -10.18 2.86 -18.77
CA LEU A 181 -8.96 2.40 -19.46
C LEU A 181 -8.57 3.29 -20.65
N HIS A 182 -9.57 3.95 -21.25
CA HIS A 182 -9.38 4.87 -22.37
C HIS A 182 -8.99 6.28 -21.95
N LYS A 183 -9.12 6.61 -20.65
CA LYS A 183 -8.69 7.89 -20.12
C LYS A 183 -7.17 7.99 -20.09
N LYS A 184 -6.69 9.23 -20.04
CA LYS A 184 -5.30 9.57 -19.71
C LYS A 184 -5.19 9.80 -18.20
N PRO A 185 -4.02 9.55 -17.58
CA PRO A 185 -3.79 9.86 -16.17
C PRO A 185 -4.10 11.32 -15.80
N SER A 186 -3.92 12.26 -16.74
CA SER A 186 -4.26 13.68 -16.54
C SER A 186 -5.77 13.97 -16.44
N GLN A 187 -6.62 13.02 -16.81
CA GLN A 187 -8.08 13.13 -16.72
C GLN A 187 -8.65 12.57 -15.41
N PHE A 188 -7.79 12.02 -14.55
CA PHE A 188 -8.18 11.52 -13.24
C PHE A 188 -8.30 12.65 -12.22
N SER A 189 -9.32 12.54 -11.38
CA SER A 189 -9.36 13.28 -10.12
C SER A 189 -8.16 12.90 -9.24
N PRO A 190 -7.82 13.71 -8.22
CA PRO A 190 -6.75 13.36 -7.29
C PRO A 190 -6.93 11.96 -6.70
N SER A 191 -8.14 11.62 -6.23
CA SER A 191 -8.42 10.29 -5.65
C SER A 191 -8.27 9.14 -6.64
N GLU A 192 -8.62 9.33 -7.91
CA GLU A 192 -8.42 8.32 -8.96
C GLU A 192 -6.94 8.17 -9.29
N THR A 193 -6.17 9.26 -9.23
CA THR A 193 -4.72 9.23 -9.45
C THR A 193 -4.04 8.34 -8.40
N TYR A 194 -4.27 8.58 -7.10
CA TYR A 194 -3.68 7.75 -6.04
C TYR A 194 -4.09 6.28 -6.18
N ARG A 195 -5.37 6.02 -6.44
CA ARG A 195 -5.86 4.64 -6.61
C ARG A 195 -5.28 3.96 -7.84
N PHE A 196 -5.05 4.69 -8.92
CA PHE A 196 -4.36 4.16 -10.09
C PHE A 196 -2.90 3.85 -9.81
N THR A 197 -2.20 4.70 -9.06
CA THR A 197 -0.85 4.39 -8.61
C THR A 197 -0.81 3.18 -7.70
N LEU A 198 -1.80 3.02 -6.81
CA LEU A 198 -1.95 1.79 -6.03
C LEU A 198 -2.21 0.56 -6.91
N LEU A 199 -2.96 0.70 -8.01
CA LEU A 199 -3.15 -0.40 -8.95
C LEU A 199 -1.81 -0.82 -9.58
N LEU A 200 -1.03 0.13 -10.07
CA LEU A 200 0.31 -0.16 -10.60
C LEU A 200 1.21 -0.80 -9.53
N ALA A 201 1.17 -0.29 -8.30
CA ALA A 201 1.89 -0.86 -7.17
C ALA A 201 1.40 -2.27 -6.81
N CYS A 202 0.10 -2.59 -6.93
CA CYS A 202 -0.42 -3.94 -6.73
C CYS A 202 0.23 -4.91 -7.71
N LEU A 203 0.28 -4.54 -8.99
CA LEU A 203 0.88 -5.35 -10.05
C LEU A 203 2.38 -5.54 -9.81
N GLN A 204 3.10 -4.46 -9.51
CA GLN A 204 4.54 -4.52 -9.22
C GLN A 204 4.85 -5.32 -7.94
N SER A 205 4.02 -5.22 -6.91
CA SER A 205 4.25 -5.93 -5.65
C SER A 205 3.95 -7.42 -5.78
N SER A 206 2.81 -7.75 -6.40
CA SER A 206 2.24 -9.11 -6.40
C SER A 206 2.69 -9.95 -7.59
N CYS A 207 3.02 -9.33 -8.72
CA CYS A 207 3.30 -10.02 -9.99
C CYS A 207 4.78 -9.94 -10.40
N SER A 208 5.66 -9.54 -9.49
CA SER A 208 7.11 -9.54 -9.71
C SER A 208 7.82 -10.77 -9.14
N SER A 209 7.10 -11.61 -8.38
CA SER A 209 7.59 -12.88 -7.86
C SER A 209 7.23 -14.04 -8.80
N ASP A 210 7.82 -15.21 -8.56
CA ASP A 210 7.49 -16.43 -9.30
C ASP A 210 6.00 -16.77 -9.13
N ILE A 211 5.23 -16.58 -10.19
CA ILE A 211 3.79 -16.84 -10.21
C ILE A 211 3.58 -18.34 -10.33
N ARG A 212 2.97 -18.94 -9.30
CA ARG A 212 2.70 -20.38 -9.28
C ARG A 212 1.24 -20.67 -9.59
N ARG A 213 1.00 -21.87 -10.10
CA ARG A 213 -0.35 -22.43 -10.22
C ARG A 213 -0.54 -23.53 -9.20
N THR A 214 -1.71 -23.54 -8.57
CA THR A 214 -2.16 -24.59 -7.67
C THR A 214 -2.60 -25.83 -8.45
N GLU A 215 -2.82 -26.94 -7.76
CA GLU A 215 -3.34 -28.18 -8.36
C GLU A 215 -4.72 -27.99 -9.03
N ASP A 216 -5.51 -27.01 -8.56
CA ASP A 216 -6.81 -26.62 -9.12
C ASP A 216 -6.69 -25.68 -10.35
N ASP A 217 -5.48 -25.48 -10.89
CA ASP A 217 -5.17 -24.49 -11.96
C ASP A 217 -5.51 -23.03 -11.57
N LYS A 218 -5.54 -22.73 -10.26
CA LYS A 218 -5.63 -21.35 -9.77
C LYS A 218 -4.25 -20.72 -9.73
N VAL A 219 -4.16 -19.46 -10.13
CA VAL A 219 -2.97 -18.62 -9.98
C VAL A 219 -2.85 -18.20 -8.53
N LEU A 220 -1.73 -18.55 -7.90
CA LEU A 220 -1.39 -18.12 -6.55
C LEU A 220 -0.49 -16.89 -6.64
N LEU A 221 -0.94 -15.78 -6.04
CA LEU A 221 -0.18 -14.54 -5.98
C LEU A 221 0.01 -14.13 -4.53
N PRO A 222 1.17 -13.57 -4.16
CA PRO A 222 1.28 -12.94 -2.86
C PRO A 222 0.46 -11.65 -2.84
N ALA A 223 -0.13 -11.36 -1.69
CA ALA A 223 -0.86 -10.12 -1.46
C ALA A 223 0.12 -8.96 -1.39
N PRO A 224 -0.21 -7.78 -1.96
CA PRO A 224 0.74 -6.68 -2.08
C PRO A 224 1.13 -6.09 -0.72
N ILE A 225 2.35 -5.55 -0.66
CA ILE A 225 2.90 -4.83 0.50
C ILE A 225 3.12 -3.35 0.13
N PHE A 226 2.45 -2.45 0.85
CA PHE A 226 2.57 -1.01 0.68
C PHE A 226 3.18 -0.32 1.91
N LEU A 227 4.17 0.52 1.65
CA LEU A 227 4.84 1.35 2.64
C LEU A 227 4.59 2.81 2.29
N LEU A 228 3.60 3.43 2.92
CA LEU A 228 3.11 4.76 2.61
C LEU A 228 3.71 5.79 3.58
N ASP A 229 4.62 6.62 3.12
CA ASP A 229 5.29 7.62 3.96
C ASP A 229 4.74 9.01 3.68
N GLU A 230 3.84 9.50 4.55
CA GLU A 230 3.20 10.81 4.45
C GLU A 230 2.50 11.06 3.10
N TRP A 231 2.19 9.96 2.40
CA TRP A 231 1.90 9.94 0.96
C TRP A 231 0.71 10.82 0.56
N MET A 232 -0.24 11.02 1.47
CA MET A 232 -1.46 11.81 1.25
C MET A 232 -1.60 13.00 2.22
N ASP A 233 -0.55 13.41 2.93
CA ASP A 233 -0.65 14.43 3.97
C ASP A 233 -1.08 15.81 3.44
N THR A 234 -0.83 16.08 2.15
CA THR A 234 -1.22 17.33 1.49
C THR A 234 -2.67 17.31 0.95
N GLU A 235 -3.31 16.14 0.91
CA GLU A 235 -4.62 15.97 0.29
C GLU A 235 -5.78 16.34 1.23
N THR A 236 -7.00 16.39 0.68
CA THR A 236 -8.21 16.62 1.48
C THR A 236 -8.70 15.33 2.15
N SER A 237 -9.46 15.44 3.25
CA SER A 237 -10.05 14.27 3.92
C SER A 237 -10.93 13.44 2.98
N THR A 238 -11.62 14.07 2.02
CA THR A 238 -12.44 13.37 1.02
C THR A 238 -11.60 12.48 0.12
N VAL A 239 -10.44 12.97 -0.35
CA VAL A 239 -9.50 12.20 -1.17
C VAL A 239 -8.93 11.03 -0.35
N ILE A 240 -8.43 11.31 0.86
CA ILE A 240 -7.86 10.30 1.76
C ILE A 240 -8.88 9.20 2.05
N GLN A 241 -10.11 9.54 2.39
CA GLN A 241 -11.16 8.55 2.69
C GLN A 241 -11.53 7.69 1.47
N ALA A 242 -11.56 8.28 0.27
CA ALA A 242 -11.81 7.52 -0.96
C ALA A 242 -10.70 6.51 -1.25
N VAL A 243 -9.43 6.89 -1.03
CA VAL A 243 -8.27 6.00 -1.20
C VAL A 243 -8.22 4.95 -0.09
N GLN A 244 -8.42 5.37 1.16
CA GLN A 244 -8.40 4.49 2.33
C GLN A 244 -9.46 3.39 2.22
N GLN A 245 -10.66 3.69 1.73
CA GLN A 245 -11.68 2.67 1.51
C GLN A 245 -11.22 1.61 0.49
N GLY A 246 -10.51 2.01 -0.56
CA GLY A 246 -9.92 1.09 -1.54
C GLY A 246 -8.83 0.21 -0.93
N LEU A 247 -7.91 0.82 -0.17
CA LEU A 247 -6.88 0.09 0.59
C LEU A 247 -7.50 -0.92 1.56
N TRP A 248 -8.51 -0.52 2.32
CA TRP A 248 -9.21 -1.40 3.24
C TRP A 248 -9.87 -2.59 2.51
N THR A 249 -10.56 -2.31 1.40
CA THR A 249 -11.21 -3.37 0.59
C THR A 249 -10.17 -4.34 0.05
N LEU A 250 -9.02 -3.84 -0.41
CA LEU A 250 -7.90 -4.65 -0.85
C LEU A 250 -7.36 -5.54 0.29
N VAL A 251 -7.06 -4.96 1.45
CA VAL A 251 -6.59 -5.69 2.64
C VAL A 251 -7.56 -6.82 3.00
N GLN A 252 -8.85 -6.53 3.09
CA GLN A 252 -9.87 -7.53 3.43
C GLN A 252 -10.02 -8.63 2.37
N ALA A 253 -9.83 -8.29 1.09
CA ALA A 253 -10.02 -9.23 -0.01
C ALA A 253 -8.79 -10.12 -0.27
N THR A 254 -7.59 -9.62 0.00
CA THR A 254 -6.33 -10.29 -0.39
C THR A 254 -5.41 -10.62 0.77
N GLY A 255 -5.58 -9.99 1.94
CA GLY A 255 -4.59 -10.03 3.02
C GLY A 255 -3.37 -9.15 2.77
N ALA A 256 -3.53 -8.10 1.95
CA ALA A 256 -2.47 -7.11 1.70
C ALA A 256 -1.97 -6.47 2.99
N LEU A 257 -0.69 -6.11 3.01
CA LEU A 257 -0.10 -5.32 4.08
C LEU A 257 -0.02 -3.85 3.67
N VAL A 258 -0.56 -2.95 4.48
CA VAL A 258 -0.47 -1.50 4.31
C VAL A 258 0.12 -0.90 5.57
N ALA A 259 1.38 -0.49 5.54
CA ALA A 259 2.01 0.27 6.61
C ALA A 259 2.07 1.76 6.23
N THR A 260 1.33 2.58 6.96
CA THR A 260 1.22 4.02 6.67
C THR A 260 1.78 4.88 7.81
N VAL A 261 2.45 5.97 7.44
CA VAL A 261 2.93 7.04 8.31
C VAL A 261 2.27 8.33 7.89
N SER A 262 1.78 9.14 8.83
CA SER A 262 1.19 10.44 8.55
C SER A 262 1.34 11.40 9.73
N HIS A 263 1.53 12.68 9.43
CA HIS A 263 1.46 13.77 10.40
C HIS A 263 0.03 14.20 10.73
N LYS A 264 -0.97 13.66 10.01
CA LYS A 264 -2.39 14.03 10.12
C LYS A 264 -3.27 12.80 10.41
N PRO A 265 -3.05 12.11 11.53
CA PRO A 265 -3.72 10.85 11.86
C PRO A 265 -5.25 11.00 11.94
N GLU A 266 -5.76 12.18 12.27
CA GLU A 266 -7.20 12.48 12.35
C GLU A 266 -7.94 12.37 11.01
N ARG A 267 -7.22 12.36 9.89
CA ARG A 267 -7.81 12.22 8.55
C ARG A 267 -8.08 10.76 8.17
N TRP A 268 -7.49 9.82 8.91
CA TRP A 268 -7.62 8.39 8.69
C TRP A 268 -8.73 7.81 9.57
N ARG A 269 -9.55 6.94 8.99
CA ARG A 269 -10.60 6.20 9.69
C ARG A 269 -9.97 5.13 10.59
N ARG A 270 -10.23 5.21 11.89
CA ARG A 270 -9.63 4.31 12.89
C ARG A 270 -10.18 2.90 12.86
N ASP A 271 -11.44 2.74 12.45
CA ASP A 271 -12.12 1.44 12.30
C ASP A 271 -11.54 0.56 11.18
N GLN A 272 -10.70 1.12 10.32
CA GLN A 272 -10.02 0.42 9.22
C GLN A 272 -8.53 0.19 9.48
N ILE A 273 -8.04 0.57 10.67
CA ILE A 273 -6.66 0.34 11.10
C ILE A 273 -6.66 -0.88 12.00
N SER A 274 -5.99 -1.94 11.57
CA SER A 274 -5.87 -3.20 12.32
C SER A 274 -4.83 -3.11 13.45
N GLN A 275 -3.80 -2.30 13.26
CA GLN A 275 -2.69 -2.19 14.20
C GLN A 275 -2.16 -0.75 14.23
N THR A 276 -1.93 -0.19 15.41
CA THR A 276 -1.28 1.11 15.61
C THR A 276 0.04 0.94 16.34
N ILE A 277 1.14 1.35 15.70
CA ILE A 277 2.49 1.26 16.25
C ILE A 277 2.94 2.66 16.67
N THR A 278 3.31 2.82 17.93
CA THR A 278 3.79 4.09 18.46
C THR A 278 5.31 4.08 18.55
N LEU A 279 5.97 4.88 17.70
CA LEU A 279 7.41 5.08 17.74
C LEU A 279 7.77 6.34 18.51
N ASN A 280 8.74 6.21 19.42
CA ASN A 280 9.43 7.34 20.01
C ASN A 280 10.94 7.06 19.99
N ALA A 281 11.70 8.03 19.54
CA ALA A 281 13.14 7.98 19.60
C ALA A 281 13.83 6.77 18.95
N GLY A 282 13.27 6.24 17.86
CA GLY A 282 13.76 5.04 17.19
C GLY A 282 13.40 3.75 17.92
N LYS A 283 12.47 3.79 18.88
CA LYS A 283 11.99 2.64 19.64
C LYS A 283 10.48 2.50 19.52
N ILE A 284 10.00 1.27 19.46
CA ILE A 284 8.58 0.97 19.63
C ILE A 284 8.25 1.11 21.11
N MET A 285 7.26 1.95 21.41
CA MET A 285 6.75 2.14 22.75
C MET A 285 5.57 1.21 23.02
N TYR A 286 4.64 1.15 22.06
CA TYR A 286 3.40 0.39 22.16
C TYR A 286 2.96 -0.10 20.77
N VAL A 287 2.29 -1.24 20.75
CA VAL A 287 1.58 -1.81 19.61
C VAL A 287 0.15 -2.05 20.09
N GLU A 288 -0.80 -1.34 19.50
CA GLU A 288 -2.24 -1.39 19.81
C GLU A 288 -3.02 -2.05 18.68
#